data_AF-A0A9D9WXF5-F1
#
_entry.id   AF-A0A9D9WXF5-F1
#
_cell.length_a   1.000
_cell.length_b   1.000
_cell.length_c   1.000
_cell.angle_alpha   90.00
_cell.angle_beta   90.00
_cell.angle_gamma   90.00
#
_symmetry.space_group_name_H-M   'P 1'
#
loop_
_entity.id
_entity.type
_entity.pdbx_description
1 polymer ?
#
loop_
_entity_poly.entity_id
_entity_poly.type
_entity_poly.pdbx_seq_one_letter_code
_entity_poly.pdbx_strand_id
1 'polypeptide(L)'
;MNGLAANFAGSSQLQVPQNRWVAVRVIAMNCRRTICFLAALIPVASPAQDRCTVQGQADQVRIEREFSGQRPARGDKEAERTWSKNLNAALAAAAKRAEDCSRASKPAVAPAASARVEECLADVRRRTDDLNRRDRGRTLTLQEQTARRSEDERLLDEYMACTRNTKR
;
A
#
# COMPACT_ATOMS: atom_id res chain seq x y z
N MET A 1 -1.63 50.89 -1.22
CA MET A 1 -0.95 49.93 -0.33
C MET A 1 -2.01 49.26 0.52
N ASN A 2 -2.47 48.08 0.11
CA ASN A 2 -3.31 47.14 0.87
C ASN A 2 -3.46 45.88 0.01
N GLY A 3 -3.14 44.72 0.57
CA GLY A 3 -3.16 43.46 -0.15
C GLY A 3 -2.84 42.29 0.78
N LEU A 4 -3.89 41.78 1.41
CA LEU A 4 -3.95 40.52 2.14
C LEU A 4 -3.27 39.38 1.37
N ALA A 5 -2.26 38.75 1.99
CA ALA A 5 -1.75 37.45 1.55
C ALA A 5 -2.17 36.38 2.57
N ALA A 6 -2.88 35.39 2.05
CA ALA A 6 -3.58 34.35 2.75
C ALA A 6 -2.64 33.33 3.40
N ASN A 7 -3.04 32.91 4.60
CA ASN A 7 -2.74 31.59 5.17
C ASN A 7 -3.20 30.50 4.20
N PHE A 8 -2.35 29.52 3.88
CA PHE A 8 -2.70 28.10 3.65
C PHE A 8 -1.43 27.32 3.28
N ALA A 9 -0.68 26.87 4.29
CA ALA A 9 0.26 25.77 4.13
C ALA A 9 -0.32 24.57 4.87
N GLY A 10 -1.09 23.77 4.13
CA GLY A 10 -1.63 22.50 4.58
C GLY A 10 -0.50 21.50 4.82
N SER A 11 -0.11 21.36 6.08
CA SER A 11 0.67 20.23 6.57
C SER A 11 -0.20 18.98 6.52
N SER A 12 -0.20 18.27 5.40
CA SER A 12 -0.73 16.90 5.34
C SER A 12 0.19 16.00 6.17
N GLN A 13 -0.24 15.81 7.41
CA GLN A 13 0.20 14.76 8.32
C GLN A 13 0.16 13.41 7.62
N LEU A 14 1.34 12.88 7.27
CA LEU A 14 1.49 11.44 7.07
C LEU A 14 1.51 10.79 8.46
N GLN A 15 0.30 10.55 8.94
CA GLN A 15 0.03 9.80 10.16
C GLN A 15 0.39 8.34 9.90
N VAL A 16 1.61 7.96 10.25
CA VAL A 16 2.02 6.56 10.36
C VAL A 16 1.13 5.93 11.44
N PRO A 17 0.36 4.86 11.15
CA PRO A 17 -0.40 4.18 12.19
C PRO A 17 0.57 3.46 13.15
N GLN A 18 0.92 4.14 14.24
CA GLN A 18 1.83 3.69 15.29
C GLN A 18 1.19 2.84 16.40
N ASN A 19 -0.03 2.32 16.23
CA ASN A 19 -0.74 1.62 17.30
C ASN A 19 -1.30 0.26 16.86
N ARG A 20 -0.48 -0.80 16.85
CA ARG A 20 -0.98 -2.20 16.86
C ARG A 20 -0.18 -3.15 17.76
N TRP A 21 0.54 -2.65 18.76
CA TRP A 21 1.34 -3.51 19.65
C TRP A 21 1.36 -3.04 21.10
N VAL A 22 0.19 -2.77 21.70
CA VAL A 22 0.01 -2.79 23.16
C VAL A 22 -1.38 -3.35 23.48
N ALA A 23 -1.56 -4.65 23.32
CA ALA A 23 -2.67 -5.40 23.93
C ALA A 23 -2.35 -6.90 24.00
N VAL A 24 -1.16 -7.26 24.48
CA VAL A 24 -0.86 -8.64 24.90
C VAL A 24 -0.16 -8.57 26.25
N ARG A 25 -0.92 -8.28 27.28
CA ARG A 25 -0.67 -8.69 28.67
C ARG A 25 -1.92 -8.39 29.47
N VAL A 26 -2.32 -9.35 30.30
CA VAL A 26 -3.52 -9.36 31.14
C VAL A 26 -4.82 -9.81 30.42
N ILE A 27 -4.80 -11.04 29.90
CA ILE A 27 -5.93 -11.97 30.14
C ILE A 27 -5.31 -13.25 30.69
N ALA A 28 -4.84 -13.16 31.93
CA ALA A 28 -4.38 -14.29 32.70
C ALA A 28 -5.12 -14.27 34.04
N MET A 29 -6.43 -14.48 34.01
CA MET A 29 -7.17 -15.01 35.17
C MET A 29 -8.61 -15.31 34.77
N ASN A 30 -9.05 -16.53 35.10
CA ASN A 30 -10.43 -17.02 35.09
C ASN A 30 -11.06 -17.38 33.73
N CYS A 31 -10.54 -18.46 33.12
CA CYS A 31 -11.36 -19.36 32.31
C CYS A 31 -11.32 -20.77 32.93
N ARG A 32 -11.83 -20.88 34.16
CA ARG A 32 -12.01 -22.13 34.88
C ARG A 32 -13.49 -22.53 34.75
N ARG A 33 -13.77 -23.36 33.74
CA ARG A 33 -14.99 -24.14 33.45
C ARG A 33 -15.64 -23.77 32.12
N THR A 34 -15.40 -24.69 31.18
CA THR A 34 -16.29 -25.02 30.06
C THR A 34 -16.38 -23.97 28.96
N ILE A 35 -15.50 -24.14 27.96
CA ILE A 35 -15.54 -23.72 26.54
C ILE A 35 -14.16 -23.15 26.15
N CYS A 36 -13.18 -24.04 25.94
CA CYS A 36 -11.91 -23.73 25.26
C CYS A 36 -11.56 -24.85 24.27
N PHE A 37 -12.54 -25.30 23.47
CA PHE A 37 -12.34 -26.33 22.46
C PHE A 37 -12.90 -25.93 21.08
N LEU A 38 -12.81 -24.65 20.73
CA LEU A 38 -13.21 -24.12 19.40
C LEU A 38 -12.23 -23.04 18.92
N ALA A 39 -10.93 -23.30 19.06
CA ALA A 39 -9.86 -22.47 18.49
C ALA A 39 -8.82 -23.28 17.70
N ALA A 40 -9.17 -24.49 17.27
CA ALA A 40 -8.41 -25.26 16.29
C ALA A 40 -9.14 -25.14 14.95
N LEU A 41 -8.42 -24.73 13.90
CA LEU A 41 -8.88 -24.49 12.51
C LEU A 41 -9.20 -23.04 12.14
N ILE A 42 -8.43 -22.06 12.63
CA ILE A 42 -8.10 -20.93 11.76
C ILE A 42 -6.86 -21.37 10.97
N PRO A 43 -6.99 -21.76 9.69
CA PRO A 43 -5.82 -21.92 8.85
C PRO A 43 -5.15 -20.54 8.77
N VAL A 44 -4.05 -20.38 9.50
CA VAL A 44 -3.13 -19.27 9.28
C VAL A 44 -2.49 -19.57 7.93
N ALA A 45 -3.16 -19.19 6.85
CA ALA A 45 -2.57 -19.09 5.54
C ALA A 45 -1.51 -17.99 5.65
N SER A 46 -0.31 -18.36 6.11
CA SER A 46 0.87 -17.52 5.89
C SER A 46 0.93 -17.28 4.38
N PRO A 47 0.83 -16.04 3.89
CA PRO A 47 1.18 -15.81 2.50
C PRO A 47 2.62 -16.31 2.37
N ALA A 48 2.88 -17.23 1.46
CA ALA A 48 4.25 -17.63 1.12
C ALA A 48 5.01 -16.32 0.87
N GLN A 49 5.86 -15.92 1.82
CA GLN A 49 6.54 -14.65 1.73
C GLN A 49 7.47 -14.72 0.53
N ASP A 50 7.31 -13.77 -0.41
CA ASP A 50 8.16 -13.67 -1.58
C ASP A 50 9.63 -13.68 -1.12
N ARG A 51 10.46 -14.52 -1.76
CA ARG A 51 11.88 -14.71 -1.41
C ARG A 51 12.61 -13.37 -1.32
N CYS A 52 12.26 -12.42 -2.18
CA CYS A 52 12.81 -11.08 -2.18
C CYS A 52 12.43 -10.28 -0.93
N THR A 53 11.21 -10.45 -0.42
CA THR A 53 10.75 -9.83 0.83
C THR A 53 11.47 -10.42 2.05
N VAL A 54 11.61 -11.75 2.10
CA VAL A 54 12.34 -12.43 3.19
C VAL A 54 13.80 -11.98 3.22
N GLN A 55 14.44 -11.90 2.06
CA GLN A 55 15.83 -11.45 1.94
C GLN A 55 15.98 -9.97 2.33
N GLY A 56 15.03 -9.11 1.94
CA GLY A 56 15.01 -7.70 2.35
C GLY A 56 14.90 -7.52 3.87
N GLN A 57 14.03 -8.29 4.52
CA GLN A 57 13.89 -8.27 5.99
C GLN A 57 15.16 -8.76 6.70
N ALA A 58 15.78 -9.83 6.20
CA ALA A 58 17.03 -10.33 6.75
C ALA A 58 18.16 -9.29 6.62
N ASP A 59 18.25 -8.61 5.47
CA ASP A 59 19.22 -7.55 5.22
C ASP A 59 18.99 -6.33 6.13
N GLN A 60 17.74 -5.93 6.35
CA GLN A 60 17.39 -4.86 7.29
C GLN A 60 17.86 -5.19 8.70
N VAL A 61 17.50 -6.37 9.22
CA VAL A 61 17.88 -6.80 10.57
C VAL A 61 19.40 -6.90 10.71
N ARG A 62 20.11 -7.36 9.67
CA ARG A 62 21.57 -7.40 9.65
C ARG A 62 22.17 -6.00 9.76
N ILE A 63 21.68 -5.04 8.97
CA ILE A 63 22.16 -3.65 8.97
C ILE A 63 21.89 -2.99 10.32
N GLU A 64 20.67 -3.14 10.86
CA GLU A 64 20.33 -2.58 12.18
C GLU A 64 21.24 -3.14 13.28
N ARG A 65 21.51 -4.45 13.26
CA ARG A 65 22.44 -5.07 14.20
C ARG A 65 23.86 -4.53 14.03
N GLU A 66 24.37 -4.45 12.81
CA GLU A 66 25.71 -3.95 12.51
C GLU A 66 25.90 -2.50 13.00
N PHE A 67 24.95 -1.62 12.69
CA PHE A 67 25.01 -0.22 13.09
C PHE A 67 24.73 -0.01 14.58
N SER A 68 23.99 -0.90 15.24
CA SER A 68 23.77 -0.84 16.69
C SER A 68 25.07 -1.00 17.48
N GLY A 69 26.01 -1.83 16.98
CA GLY A 69 27.33 -2.02 17.60
C GLY A 69 28.29 -0.86 17.36
N GLN A 70 28.00 -0.01 16.37
CA GLN A 70 28.81 1.17 16.00
C GLN A 70 28.16 2.49 16.47
N ARG A 71 27.18 2.41 17.37
CA ARG A 71 26.44 3.58 17.81
C ARG A 71 27.38 4.54 18.57
N PRO A 72 27.46 5.82 18.20
CA PRO A 72 28.31 6.79 18.88
C PRO A 72 27.84 7.03 20.32
N ALA A 73 28.78 7.49 21.16
CA ALA A 73 28.50 7.83 22.55
C ALA A 73 27.48 8.97 22.65
N ARG A 74 26.64 8.93 23.70
CA ARG A 74 25.64 9.97 23.95
C ARG A 74 26.35 11.32 24.18
N GLY A 75 26.03 12.32 23.36
CA GLY A 75 26.56 13.68 23.49
C GLY A 75 27.31 14.18 22.26
N ASP A 76 27.82 13.28 21.41
CA ASP A 76 28.44 13.65 20.14
C ASP A 76 27.38 13.74 19.02
N LYS A 77 26.84 14.95 18.86
CA LYS A 77 25.79 15.23 17.88
C LYS A 77 26.27 15.09 16.44
N GLU A 78 27.56 15.30 16.16
CA GLU A 78 28.10 15.21 14.81
C GLU A 78 28.32 13.75 14.41
N ALA A 79 28.88 12.95 15.31
CA ALA A 79 28.99 11.51 15.11
C ALA A 79 27.60 10.86 15.00
N GLU A 80 26.61 11.28 15.79
CA GLU A 80 25.23 10.77 15.70
C GLU A 80 24.57 11.11 14.36
N ARG A 81 24.78 12.32 13.83
CA ARG A 81 24.29 12.70 12.49
C ARG A 81 24.95 11.87 11.39
N THR A 82 26.26 11.67 11.46
CA THR A 82 26.99 10.87 10.47
C THR A 82 26.56 9.40 10.53
N TRP A 83 26.50 8.83 11.72
CA TRP A 83 26.02 7.47 11.96
C TRP A 83 24.59 7.27 11.44
N SER A 84 23.66 8.15 11.78
CA SER A 84 22.26 8.04 11.33
C SER A 84 22.14 8.20 9.81
N LYS A 85 22.91 9.10 9.19
CA LYS A 85 22.95 9.24 7.73
C LYS A 85 23.42 7.95 7.06
N ASN A 86 24.49 7.35 7.58
CA ASN A 86 25.05 6.10 7.02
C ASN A 86 24.10 4.91 7.22
N LEU A 87 23.45 4.81 8.37
CA LEU A 87 22.42 3.80 8.62
C LEU A 87 21.26 3.92 7.62
N ASN A 88 20.72 5.13 7.45
CA ASN A 88 19.63 5.35 6.51
C ASN A 88 20.04 5.06 5.06
N ALA A 89 21.26 5.40 4.67
CA ALA A 89 21.80 5.08 3.35
C ALA A 89 21.90 3.56 3.13
N ALA A 90 22.39 2.81 4.13
CA ALA A 90 22.47 1.35 4.07
C ALA A 90 21.08 0.70 3.98
N LEU A 91 20.12 1.17 4.78
CA LEU A 91 18.73 0.70 4.74
C LEU A 91 18.07 0.99 3.39
N ALA A 92 18.26 2.20 2.84
CA ALA A 92 17.75 2.57 1.53
C ALA A 92 18.34 1.68 0.41
N ALA A 93 19.63 1.37 0.47
CA ALA A 93 20.26 0.47 -0.48
C ALA A 93 19.74 -0.98 -0.37
N ALA A 94 19.45 -1.46 0.85
CA ALA A 94 18.83 -2.77 1.05
C ALA A 94 17.39 -2.81 0.52
N ALA A 95 16.59 -1.78 0.79
CA ALA A 95 15.24 -1.65 0.26
C ALA A 95 15.24 -1.67 -1.28
N LYS A 96 16.13 -0.89 -1.90
CA LYS A 96 16.28 -0.88 -3.37
C LYS A 96 16.61 -2.26 -3.94
N ARG A 97 17.54 -3.00 -3.32
CA ARG A 97 17.87 -4.37 -3.74
C ARG A 97 16.68 -5.32 -3.63
N ALA A 98 15.87 -5.18 -2.59
CA ALA A 98 14.65 -5.98 -2.42
C ALA A 98 13.59 -5.65 -3.48
N GLU A 99 13.41 -4.37 -3.82
CA GLU A 99 12.53 -3.92 -4.91
C GLU A 99 13.00 -4.42 -6.28
N ASP A 100 14.29 -4.35 -6.56
CA ASP A 100 14.89 -4.83 -7.81
C ASP A 100 14.74 -6.34 -7.94
N CYS A 101 14.96 -7.09 -6.85
CA CYS A 101 14.68 -8.53 -6.78
C CYS A 101 13.21 -8.82 -7.09
N SER A 102 12.28 -8.12 -6.43
CA SER A 102 10.84 -8.32 -6.64
C SER A 102 10.41 -7.96 -8.06
N ARG A 103 11.06 -6.98 -8.68
CA ARG A 103 10.81 -6.62 -10.09
C ARG A 103 11.33 -7.71 -11.03
N ALA A 104 12.51 -8.24 -10.78
CA ALA A 104 13.12 -9.30 -11.58
C ALA A 104 12.40 -10.65 -11.43
N SER A 105 11.80 -10.91 -10.25
CA SER A 105 11.06 -12.15 -9.99
C SER A 105 9.66 -12.17 -10.59
N LYS A 106 9.13 -11.03 -11.05
CA LYS A 106 7.81 -10.98 -11.70
C LYS A 106 7.86 -11.73 -13.03
N PRO A 107 7.00 -12.74 -13.23
CA PRO A 107 6.91 -13.41 -14.51
C PRO A 107 6.50 -12.42 -15.59
N ALA A 108 7.07 -12.55 -16.79
CA ALA A 108 6.64 -11.77 -17.94
C ALA A 108 5.17 -12.09 -18.22
N VAL A 109 4.32 -11.05 -18.32
CA VAL A 109 2.94 -11.22 -18.75
C VAL A 109 2.93 -11.65 -20.21
N ALA A 110 2.26 -12.75 -20.52
CA ALA A 110 2.15 -13.22 -21.90
C ALA A 110 1.49 -12.13 -22.77
N PRO A 111 2.00 -11.83 -23.98
CA PRO A 111 1.47 -10.78 -24.85
C PRO A 111 -0.04 -10.92 -25.16
N ALA A 112 -0.54 -12.16 -25.24
CA ALA A 112 -1.96 -12.43 -25.43
C ALA A 112 -2.81 -12.06 -24.21
N ALA A 113 -2.27 -12.18 -23.00
CA ALA A 113 -2.96 -11.79 -21.77
C ALA A 113 -2.99 -10.26 -21.61
N SER A 114 -1.92 -9.56 -22.00
CA SER A 114 -1.91 -8.09 -22.01
C SER A 114 -2.88 -7.53 -23.05
N ALA A 115 -2.92 -8.11 -24.26
CA ALA A 115 -3.85 -7.67 -25.32
C ALA A 115 -5.33 -7.77 -24.90
N ARG A 116 -5.73 -8.87 -24.25
CA ARG A 116 -7.11 -9.03 -23.74
C ARG A 116 -7.49 -7.98 -22.71
N VAL A 117 -6.54 -7.60 -21.85
CA VAL A 117 -6.77 -6.60 -20.81
C VAL A 117 -6.85 -5.21 -21.41
N GLU A 118 -5.97 -4.90 -22.37
CA GLU A 118 -6.02 -3.65 -23.12
C GLU A 118 -7.34 -3.50 -23.88
N GLU A 119 -7.84 -4.56 -24.50
CA GLU A 119 -9.13 -4.58 -25.17
C GLU A 119 -10.28 -4.31 -24.19
N CYS A 120 -10.29 -4.98 -23.04
CA CYS A 120 -11.27 -4.75 -21.97
C CYS A 120 -11.26 -3.28 -21.49
N LEU A 121 -10.07 -2.73 -21.26
CA LEU A 121 -9.91 -1.34 -20.82
C LEU A 121 -10.30 -0.33 -21.91
N ALA A 122 -10.01 -0.63 -23.18
CA ALA A 122 -10.43 0.18 -24.31
C ALA A 122 -11.97 0.22 -24.42
N ASP A 123 -12.63 -0.91 -24.16
CA ASP A 123 -14.09 -0.96 -24.16
C ASP A 123 -14.72 -0.10 -23.05
N VAL A 124 -14.23 -0.22 -21.81
CA VAL A 124 -14.71 0.61 -20.69
C VAL A 124 -14.51 2.09 -21.00
N ARG A 125 -13.34 2.49 -21.54
CA ARG A 125 -13.07 3.88 -21.94
C ARG A 125 -14.07 4.39 -22.98
N ARG A 126 -14.36 3.60 -24.02
CA ARG A 126 -15.37 3.98 -25.03
C ARG A 126 -16.73 4.23 -24.40
N ARG A 127 -17.14 3.42 -23.43
CA ARG A 127 -18.42 3.59 -22.72
C ARG A 127 -18.43 4.81 -21.80
N THR A 128 -17.33 5.09 -21.11
CA THR A 128 -17.16 6.33 -20.33
C THR A 128 -17.22 7.56 -21.24
N ASP A 129 -16.54 7.53 -22.38
CA ASP A 129 -16.56 8.63 -23.35
C ASP A 129 -17.95 8.86 -23.94
N ASP A 130 -18.68 7.77 -24.21
CA ASP A 130 -20.05 7.85 -24.71
C ASP A 130 -21.00 8.43 -23.64
N LEU A 131 -20.91 7.96 -22.39
CA LEU A 131 -21.68 8.53 -21.26
C LEU A 131 -21.41 10.03 -21.10
N ASN A 132 -20.14 10.42 -21.10
CA ASN A 132 -19.74 11.83 -21.02
C ASN A 132 -20.24 12.64 -22.21
N ARG A 133 -20.29 12.06 -23.41
CA ARG A 133 -20.81 12.70 -24.62
C ARG A 133 -22.32 12.93 -24.53
N ARG A 134 -23.09 11.95 -24.04
CA ARG A 134 -24.55 12.04 -23.86
C ARG A 134 -24.95 13.16 -22.90
N ASP A 135 -24.15 13.40 -21.87
CA ASP A 135 -24.45 14.38 -20.82
C ASP A 135 -23.70 15.70 -21.01
N ARG A 136 -22.90 15.82 -22.08
CA ARG A 136 -22.07 17.01 -22.32
C ARG A 136 -22.95 18.25 -22.51
N GLY A 137 -22.73 19.25 -21.66
CA GLY A 137 -23.43 20.53 -21.74
C GLY A 137 -24.90 20.47 -21.33
N ARG A 138 -25.37 19.34 -20.78
CA ARG A 138 -26.73 19.20 -20.25
C ARG A 138 -26.75 19.47 -18.75
N THR A 139 -27.79 20.16 -18.30
CA THR A 139 -28.12 20.23 -16.88
C THR A 139 -28.92 18.99 -16.51
N LEU A 140 -28.35 18.13 -15.67
CA LEU A 140 -28.98 16.89 -15.24
C LEU A 140 -29.92 17.15 -14.06
N THR A 141 -31.11 16.57 -14.10
CA THR A 141 -32.03 16.50 -12.97
C THR A 141 -31.44 15.68 -11.82
N LEU A 142 -31.99 15.77 -10.61
CA LEU A 142 -31.52 14.98 -9.46
C LEU A 142 -31.58 13.47 -9.72
N GLN A 143 -32.61 13.01 -10.43
CA GLN A 143 -32.76 11.60 -10.81
C GLN A 143 -31.67 11.19 -11.82
N GLU A 144 -31.43 12.00 -12.86
CA GLU A 144 -30.37 11.75 -13.84
C GLU A 144 -28.97 11.80 -13.21
N GLN A 145 -28.72 12.72 -12.26
CA GLN A 145 -27.45 12.76 -11.51
C GLN A 145 -27.23 11.50 -10.68
N THR A 146 -28.30 10.94 -10.11
CA THR A 146 -28.21 9.69 -9.34
C THR A 146 -27.96 8.51 -10.27
N ALA A 147 -28.66 8.43 -11.40
CA ALA A 147 -28.43 7.41 -12.42
C ALA A 147 -27.01 7.48 -13.00
N ARG A 148 -26.50 8.69 -13.25
CA ARG A 148 -25.14 8.91 -13.72
C ARG A 148 -24.10 8.39 -12.73
N ARG A 149 -24.25 8.71 -11.44
CA ARG A 149 -23.34 8.20 -10.39
C ARG A 149 -23.30 6.68 -10.36
N SER A 150 -24.46 6.01 -10.43
CA SER A 150 -24.49 4.55 -10.48
C SER A 150 -23.83 3.96 -11.73
N GLU A 151 -23.94 4.62 -12.88
CA GLU A 151 -23.29 4.17 -14.11
C GLU A 151 -21.77 4.40 -14.06
N ASP A 152 -21.31 5.52 -13.50
CA ASP A 152 -19.90 5.79 -13.27
C ASP A 152 -19.28 4.76 -12.30
N GLU A 153 -19.98 4.41 -11.22
CA GLU A 153 -19.57 3.34 -10.29
C GLU A 153 -19.48 1.98 -11.00
N ARG A 154 -20.46 1.65 -11.84
CA ARG A 154 -20.46 0.41 -12.62
C ARG A 154 -19.27 0.33 -13.58
N LEU A 155 -18.97 1.42 -14.30
CA LEU A 155 -17.82 1.48 -15.21
C LEU A 155 -16.50 1.39 -14.45
N LEU A 156 -16.41 1.97 -13.26
CA LEU A 156 -15.24 1.85 -12.39
C LEU A 156 -15.04 0.40 -11.90
N ASP A 157 -16.10 -0.27 -11.47
CA ASP A 157 -16.03 -1.67 -11.06
C ASP A 157 -15.58 -2.58 -12.20
N GLU A 158 -16.08 -2.35 -13.42
CA GLU A 158 -15.65 -3.06 -14.62
C GLU A 158 -14.18 -2.79 -14.96
N TYR A 159 -13.73 -1.53 -14.86
CA TYR A 159 -12.32 -1.19 -15.02
C TYR A 159 -11.44 -1.98 -14.03
N MET A 160 -11.86 -2.06 -12.77
CA MET A 160 -11.18 -2.83 -11.74
C MET A 160 -11.28 -4.35 -11.99
N ALA A 161 -12.32 -4.84 -12.66
CA ALA A 161 -12.44 -6.24 -13.06
C ALA A 161 -11.46 -6.58 -14.21
N CYS A 162 -11.35 -5.71 -15.23
CA CYS A 162 -10.40 -5.87 -16.34
C CYS A 162 -8.95 -6.01 -15.82
N THR A 163 -8.55 -5.17 -14.86
CA THR A 163 -7.18 -5.19 -14.32
C THR A 163 -6.92 -6.35 -13.37
N ARG A 164 -7.92 -6.83 -12.62
CA ARG A 164 -7.77 -7.98 -11.71
C ARG A 164 -7.55 -9.31 -12.43
N ASN A 165 -8.11 -9.49 -13.63
CA ASN A 165 -7.95 -10.71 -14.43
C ASN A 165 -6.54 -10.95 -14.99
N THR A 166 -5.62 -9.97 -14.88
CA THR A 166 -4.19 -10.16 -15.24
C THR A 166 -3.42 -11.07 -14.27
N LYS A 167 -3.98 -11.36 -13.09
CA LYS A 167 -3.30 -12.07 -11.99
C LYS A 167 -3.70 -13.54 -11.85
N ARG A 168 -4.51 -14.09 -12.76
CA ARG A 168 -4.93 -15.50 -12.76
C ARG A 168 -4.24 -16.28 -13.85
#